data_AF-A0A956LH15-F1
#
_entry.id   AF-A0A956LH15-F1
#
_cell.length_a   1.000
_cell.length_b   1.000
_cell.length_c   1.000
_cell.angle_alpha   90.00
_cell.angle_beta   90.00
_cell.angle_gamma   90.00
#
_symmetry.space_group_name_H-M   'P 1'
#
loop_
_entity.id
_entity.type
_entity.pdbx_description
1 polymer ?
#
loop_
_entity_poly.entity_id
_entity_poly.type
_entity_poly.pdbx_seq_one_letter_code
_entity_poly.pdbx_strand_id
1 'polypeptide(L)'
;PQPSAGGVWITAPLLQVAPLFLAETWPEALVASVRRAQHPQYVWDRPPLEESRPMILRLDALRSLHREHRELVRFTGFRLAQGALELLDDWLMWWFTGRVPEGGDLLAAHTMLRELAE
;
A
#
# COMPACT_ATOMS: atom_id res chain seq x y z
N PRO A 1 44.99 6.36 12.40
CA PRO A 1 43.64 6.74 11.92
C PRO A 1 42.95 5.54 11.26
N GLN A 2 41.82 5.11 11.80
CA GLN A 2 41.04 3.97 11.32
C GLN A 2 40.56 4.17 9.87
N PRO A 3 40.39 3.08 9.08
CA PRO A 3 39.82 3.16 7.75
C PRO A 3 38.38 3.70 7.82
N SER A 4 38.08 4.70 7.01
CA SER A 4 36.73 5.23 6.79
C SER A 4 35.80 4.07 6.42
N ALA A 5 34.71 3.90 7.18
CA ALA A 5 33.74 2.83 7.01
C ALA A 5 33.29 2.73 5.54
N GLY A 6 33.79 1.73 4.82
CA GLY A 6 33.34 1.39 3.48
C GLY A 6 31.89 0.92 3.56
N GLY A 7 31.00 1.56 2.78
CA GLY A 7 29.61 1.15 2.69
C GLY A 7 29.51 -0.32 2.26
N VAL A 8 28.85 -1.14 3.07
CA VAL A 8 28.54 -2.52 2.71
C VAL A 8 27.38 -2.49 1.72
N TRP A 9 27.66 -2.85 0.47
CA TRP A 9 26.62 -3.04 -0.54
C TRP A 9 25.83 -4.30 -0.23
N ILE A 10 24.53 -4.15 0.05
CA ILE A 10 23.63 -5.27 0.25
C ILE A 10 23.03 -5.63 -1.12
N THR A 11 23.37 -6.82 -1.63
CA THR A 11 22.84 -7.37 -2.90
C THR A 11 21.77 -8.44 -2.69
N ALA A 12 21.43 -8.74 -1.43
CA ALA A 12 20.40 -9.70 -1.06
C ALA A 12 18.98 -9.13 -1.26
N PRO A 13 17.98 -9.97 -1.57
CA PRO A 13 16.60 -9.51 -1.72
C PRO A 13 16.08 -8.93 -0.40
N LEU A 14 15.56 -7.70 -0.48
CA LEU A 14 14.98 -6.96 0.63
C LEU A 14 13.45 -6.98 0.52
N LEU A 15 12.77 -7.15 1.64
CA LEU A 15 11.32 -6.94 1.70
C LEU A 15 11.05 -5.51 2.14
N GLN A 16 10.37 -4.72 1.32
CA GLN A 16 9.88 -3.41 1.73
C GLN A 16 8.59 -3.57 2.53
N VAL A 17 8.51 -2.92 3.69
CA VAL A 17 7.34 -2.92 4.56
C VAL A 17 7.00 -1.49 4.96
N ALA A 18 5.70 -1.17 4.98
CA ALA A 18 5.18 0.05 5.58
C ALA A 18 4.54 -0.29 6.93
N PRO A 19 4.77 0.51 7.99
CA PRO A 19 4.15 0.28 9.28
C PRO A 19 2.65 0.61 9.25
N LEU A 20 1.86 -0.20 9.97
CA LEU A 20 0.44 0.03 10.21
C LEU A 20 0.23 0.54 11.64
N PHE A 21 -0.62 1.56 11.78
CA PHE A 21 -1.03 2.10 13.06
C PHE A 21 -2.54 2.01 13.22
N LEU A 22 -3.02 1.80 14.45
CA LEU A 22 -4.45 1.84 14.74
C LEU A 22 -4.99 3.25 14.45
N ALA A 23 -6.00 3.37 13.60
CA ALA A 23 -6.55 4.67 13.21
C ALA A 23 -7.15 5.44 14.42
N GLU A 24 -7.62 4.72 15.45
CA GLU A 24 -8.14 5.31 16.70
C GLU A 24 -7.08 6.08 17.49
N THR A 25 -5.79 5.84 17.22
CA THR A 25 -4.68 6.57 17.85
C THR A 25 -4.36 7.91 17.16
N TRP A 26 -5.05 8.23 16.07
CA TRP A 26 -4.83 9.43 15.26
C TRP A 26 -5.96 10.45 15.47
N PRO A 27 -5.69 11.76 15.27
CA PRO A 27 -6.73 12.78 15.33
C PRO A 27 -7.84 12.50 14.32
N GLU A 28 -9.11 12.52 14.75
CA GLU A 28 -10.27 12.16 13.92
C GLU A 28 -10.34 12.96 12.61
N ALA A 29 -10.05 14.27 12.66
CA ALA A 29 -10.02 15.13 11.48
C ALA A 29 -9.00 14.66 10.42
N LEU A 30 -7.84 14.16 10.87
CA LEU A 30 -6.81 13.60 10.00
C LEU A 30 -7.22 12.23 9.47
N VAL A 31 -7.83 11.37 10.29
CA VAL A 31 -8.39 10.10 9.80
C VAL A 31 -9.43 10.36 8.71
N ALA A 32 -10.28 11.38 8.88
CA ALA A 32 -11.28 11.76 7.90
C ALA A 32 -10.69 12.32 6.59
N SER A 33 -9.55 13.02 6.62
CA SER A 33 -8.87 13.45 5.40
C SER A 33 -8.13 12.30 4.71
N VAL A 34 -7.50 11.39 5.46
CA VAL A 34 -6.87 10.18 4.93
C VAL A 34 -7.89 9.26 4.26
N ARG A 35 -9.07 9.05 4.87
CA ARG A 35 -10.18 8.28 4.26
C ARG A 35 -10.69 8.88 2.95
N ARG A 36 -10.49 10.18 2.74
CA ARG A 36 -10.81 10.91 1.51
C ARG A 36 -9.63 10.97 0.52
N ALA A 37 -8.59 10.18 0.75
CA ALA A 37 -7.38 10.10 -0.08
C ALA A 37 -6.68 11.47 -0.29
N GLN A 38 -6.80 12.41 0.65
CA GLN A 38 -6.16 13.74 0.55
C GLN A 38 -4.65 13.72 0.85
N HIS A 39 -4.14 12.58 1.34
CA HIS A 39 -2.75 12.42 1.74
C HIS A 39 -2.19 11.14 1.09
N PRO A 40 -1.51 11.23 -0.06
CA PRO A 40 -1.03 10.05 -0.79
C PRO A 40 -0.01 9.21 0.00
N GLN A 41 0.65 9.80 1.01
CA GLN A 41 1.57 9.08 1.90
C GLN A 41 0.87 8.16 2.91
N TYR A 42 -0.46 8.26 3.06
CA TYR A 42 -1.24 7.50 4.03
C TYR A 42 -2.33 6.72 3.31
N VAL A 43 -2.54 5.46 3.68
CA VAL A 43 -3.71 4.70 3.24
C VAL A 43 -4.48 4.20 4.44
N TRP A 44 -5.78 4.46 4.44
CA TRP A 44 -6.70 3.91 5.41
C TRP A 44 -7.13 2.53 4.94
N ASP A 45 -7.04 1.53 5.81
CA ASP A 45 -7.37 0.14 5.47
C ASP A 45 -7.98 -0.60 6.67
N ARG A 46 -8.64 -1.73 6.40
CA ARG A 46 -9.12 -2.70 7.39
C ARG A 46 -8.61 -4.08 6.98
N PRO A 47 -7.42 -4.49 7.47
CA PRO A 47 -6.84 -5.77 7.09
C PRO A 47 -7.75 -6.91 7.55
N PRO A 48 -7.88 -8.00 6.77
CA PRO A 48 -8.80 -9.09 7.06
C PRO A 48 -8.31 -10.00 8.21
N LEU A 49 -7.96 -9.44 9.36
CA LEU A 49 -7.51 -10.17 10.55
C LEU A 49 -8.68 -10.32 11.55
N GLU A 50 -8.63 -11.31 12.44
CA GLU A 50 -9.73 -11.65 13.39
C GLU A 50 -10.22 -10.46 14.24
N GLU A 51 -9.37 -9.44 14.41
CA GLU A 51 -9.70 -8.14 15.01
C GLU A 51 -9.48 -6.99 14.00
N SER A 52 -10.20 -7.01 12.89
CA SER A 52 -10.09 -6.02 11.80
C SER A 52 -10.52 -4.61 12.26
N ARG A 53 -9.63 -3.93 12.98
CA ARG A 53 -9.73 -2.52 13.34
C ARG A 53 -9.30 -1.65 12.16
N PRO A 54 -9.85 -0.43 12.03
CA PRO A 54 -9.35 0.52 11.04
C PRO A 54 -7.89 0.87 11.33
N MET A 55 -7.04 0.75 10.32
CA MET A 55 -5.60 1.01 10.38
C MET A 55 -5.22 2.12 9.40
N ILE A 56 -4.10 2.77 9.67
CA ILE A 56 -3.44 3.71 8.76
C ILE A 56 -2.07 3.14 8.41
N LEU A 57 -1.87 2.86 7.13
CA LEU A 57 -0.59 2.50 6.54
C LEU A 57 0.20 3.77 6.23
N ARG A 58 1.48 3.81 6.66
CA ARG A 58 2.38 4.94 6.38
C ARG A 58 3.40 4.61 5.31
N LEU A 59 3.13 5.05 4.08
CA LEU A 59 4.01 4.86 2.93
C LEU A 59 5.26 5.75 2.99
N ASP A 60 5.21 6.84 3.75
CA ASP A 60 6.37 7.70 4.04
C ASP A 60 7.36 7.09 5.05
N ALA A 61 6.96 5.99 5.70
CA ALA A 61 7.77 5.30 6.71
C ALA A 61 8.22 3.90 6.23
N LEU A 62 8.36 3.71 4.91
CA LEU A 62 8.84 2.46 4.33
C LEU A 62 10.20 2.06 4.92
N ARG A 63 10.30 0.79 5.35
CA ARG A 63 11.52 0.17 5.87
C ARG A 63 11.87 -1.03 5.01
N SER A 64 13.16 -1.28 4.86
CA SER A 64 13.66 -2.53 4.26
C SER A 64 13.93 -3.53 5.37
N LEU A 65 13.34 -4.72 5.27
CA LEU A 65 13.66 -5.87 6.09
C LEU A 65 14.65 -6.76 5.35
N HIS A 66 15.74 -7.14 6.04
CA HIS A 66 16.72 -8.06 5.52
C HIS A 66 16.17 -9.50 5.52
N ARG A 67 16.74 -10.37 4.69
CA ARG A 67 16.33 -11.78 4.55
C ARG A 67 16.36 -12.54 5.89
N GLU A 68 17.27 -12.17 6.77
CA GLU A 68 17.42 -12.72 8.12
C GLU A 68 16.25 -12.40 9.06
N HIS A 69 15.30 -11.55 8.62
CA HIS A 69 14.08 -11.22 9.36
C HIS A 69 12.84 -11.91 8.77
N ARG A 70 13.01 -12.94 7.92
CA ARG A 70 11.88 -13.63 7.26
C ARG A 70 10.94 -14.28 8.26
N GLU A 71 11.47 -14.74 9.38
CA GLU A 71 10.73 -15.30 10.52
C GLU A 71 9.81 -14.27 11.19
N LEU A 72 10.02 -12.96 10.97
CA LEU A 72 9.14 -11.89 11.43
C LEU A 72 7.94 -11.67 10.50
N VAL A 73 7.90 -12.33 9.33
CA VAL A 73 6.81 -12.20 8.35
C VAL A 73 5.92 -13.43 8.41
N ARG A 74 4.64 -13.22 8.71
CA ARG A 74 3.63 -14.26 8.65
C ARG A 74 2.82 -14.10 7.37
N PHE A 75 2.89 -15.10 6.50
CA PHE A 75 1.94 -15.20 5.39
C PHE A 75 0.57 -15.59 5.94
N THR A 76 -0.44 -14.85 5.53
CA THR A 76 -1.83 -15.17 5.81
C THR A 76 -2.40 -16.01 4.67
N GLY A 77 -3.52 -16.69 4.91
CA GLY A 77 -4.28 -17.36 3.84
C GLY A 77 -5.13 -16.41 2.99
N PHE A 78 -5.08 -15.10 3.28
CA PHE A 78 -5.85 -14.10 2.56
C PHE A 78 -5.19 -13.79 1.22
N ARG A 79 -6.02 -13.66 0.20
CA ARG A 79 -5.63 -13.31 -1.16
C ARG A 79 -6.61 -12.30 -1.72
N LEU A 80 -6.16 -11.48 -2.66
CA LEU A 80 -7.06 -10.64 -3.44
C LEU A 80 -8.05 -11.54 -4.19
N ALA A 81 -9.30 -11.08 -4.26
CA ALA A 81 -10.31 -11.69 -5.12
C ALA A 81 -9.93 -11.47 -6.59
N GLN A 82 -10.45 -12.32 -7.48
CA GLN A 82 -10.11 -12.27 -8.91
C GLN A 82 -10.35 -10.87 -9.51
N GLY A 83 -11.53 -10.26 -9.30
CA GLY A 83 -11.78 -8.90 -9.80
C GLY A 83 -10.87 -7.83 -9.20
N ALA A 84 -10.38 -8.02 -7.96
CA ALA A 84 -9.40 -7.10 -7.38
C ALA A 84 -8.01 -7.25 -8.02
N LEU A 85 -7.65 -8.45 -8.51
CA LEU A 85 -6.44 -8.66 -9.29
C LEU A 85 -6.56 -8.05 -10.69
N GLU A 86 -7.70 -8.17 -11.34
CA GLU A 86 -7.97 -7.55 -12.65
C GLU A 86 -7.86 -6.01 -12.58
N LEU A 87 -8.44 -5.41 -11.53
CA LEU A 87 -8.27 -3.97 -11.28
C LEU A 87 -6.81 -3.57 -11.04
N LEU A 88 -6.05 -4.40 -10.32
CA LEU A 88 -4.62 -4.19 -10.09
C LEU A 88 -3.84 -4.26 -11.40
N ASP A 89 -4.16 -5.22 -12.28
CA ASP A 89 -3.55 -5.37 -13.59
C ASP A 89 -3.83 -4.16 -14.49
N ASP A 90 -5.06 -3.65 -14.51
CA ASP A 90 -5.41 -2.41 -15.21
C ASP A 90 -4.61 -1.21 -14.68
N TRP A 91 -4.48 -1.11 -13.36
CA TRP A 91 -3.71 -0.04 -12.73
C TRP A 91 -2.22 -0.12 -13.08
N LEU A 92 -1.63 -1.30 -13.07
CA LEU A 92 -0.25 -1.51 -13.49
C LEU A 92 -0.07 -1.21 -14.98
N MET A 93 -1.02 -1.62 -15.83
CA MET A 93 -1.01 -1.29 -17.25
C MET A 93 -0.99 0.22 -17.47
N TRP A 94 -1.87 0.94 -16.78
CA TRP A 94 -1.90 2.40 -16.84
C TRP A 94 -0.59 3.02 -16.34
N TRP A 95 -0.06 2.54 -15.22
CA TRP A 95 1.21 3.03 -14.66
C TRP A 95 2.38 2.85 -15.63
N PHE A 96 2.51 1.69 -16.28
CA PHE A 96 3.64 1.39 -17.15
C PHE A 96 3.50 1.97 -18.56
N THR A 97 2.28 2.10 -19.08
CA THR A 97 2.05 2.47 -20.49
C THR A 97 1.44 3.87 -20.66
N GLY A 98 0.93 4.46 -19.59
CA GLY A 98 0.13 5.68 -19.64
C GLY A 98 -1.26 5.49 -20.26
N ARG A 99 -1.68 4.25 -20.54
CA ARG A 99 -2.97 3.94 -21.18
C ARG A 99 -3.83 3.07 -20.26
N VAL A 100 -5.10 3.43 -20.15
CA VAL A 100 -6.09 2.62 -19.44
C VAL A 100 -6.78 1.70 -20.45
N PRO A 101 -6.88 0.38 -20.18
CA PRO A 101 -7.59 -0.54 -21.05
C PRO A 101 -9.05 -0.14 -21.28
N GLU A 102 -9.49 -0.20 -22.54
CA GLU A 102 -10.90 0.00 -22.87
C GLU A 102 -11.73 -1.14 -22.27
N GLY A 103 -12.78 -0.80 -21.53
CA GLY A 103 -13.63 -1.78 -20.83
C GLY A 103 -13.02 -2.37 -19.56
N GLY A 104 -11.86 -1.88 -19.11
CA GLY A 104 -11.26 -2.28 -17.82
C GLY A 104 -12.03 -1.73 -16.62
N ASP A 105 -11.95 -2.45 -15.50
CA ASP A 105 -12.62 -2.10 -14.24
C ASP A 105 -12.11 -0.76 -13.68
N LEU A 106 -10.84 -0.41 -13.96
CA LEU A 106 -10.28 0.86 -13.53
C LEU A 106 -10.96 2.05 -14.22
N LEU A 107 -11.25 1.92 -15.53
CA LEU A 107 -11.93 2.95 -16.29
C LEU A 107 -13.38 3.10 -15.81
N ALA A 108 -14.07 1.97 -15.56
CA ALA A 108 -15.42 1.97 -15.02
C ALA A 108 -15.48 2.66 -13.65
N ALA A 109 -14.55 2.36 -12.75
CA ALA A 109 -14.45 3.00 -11.44
C ALA A 109 -14.19 4.51 -11.55
N HIS A 110 -13.32 4.92 -12.49
CA HIS A 110 -13.05 6.34 -12.74
C HIS A 110 -14.31 7.09 -13.20
N THR A 111 -15.05 6.53 -14.17
CA THR A 111 -16.30 7.13 -14.67
C THR A 111 -17.34 7.27 -13.56
N MET A 112 -17.56 6.22 -12.77
CA MET A 112 -18.48 6.23 -11.64
C MET A 112 -18.12 7.32 -10.61
N LEU A 113 -16.84 7.46 -10.26
CA LEU A 113 -16.38 8.48 -9.30
C LEU A 113 -16.57 9.90 -9.84
N ARG A 114 -16.44 10.09 -11.15
CA ARG A 114 -16.70 11.39 -11.78
C ARG A 114 -18.18 11.77 -11.75
N GLU A 115 -19.06 10.83 -12.06
CA GLU A 115 -20.51 11.04 -12.00
C GLU A 115 -21.00 11.38 -10.58
N LEU A 116 -20.39 10.80 -9.54
CA LEU A 116 -20.72 11.11 -8.15
C LEU A 116 -20.19 12.47 -7.66
N ALA A 117 -19.27 13.08 -8.41
CA ALA A 117 -18.67 14.38 -8.06
C ALA A 117 -19.40 15.56 -8.73
N GLU A 118 -20.34 15.29 -9.64
CA GLU A 118 -21.22 16.26 -10.32
C GLU A 118 -22.57 16.38 -9.58
#